data_AF-A0A954WR99-F1
#
_entry.id   AF-A0A954WR99-F1
#
_cell.length_a   1.000
_cell.length_b   1.000
_cell.length_c   1.000
_cell.angle_alpha   90.00
_cell.angle_beta   90.00
_cell.angle_gamma   90.00
#
_symmetry.space_group_name_H-M   'P 1'
#
loop_
_entity.id
_entity.type
_entity.pdbx_description
1 polymer ?
#
loop_
_entity_poly.entity_id
_entity_poly.type
_entity_poly.pdbx_seq_one_letter_code
_entity_poly.pdbx_strand_id
1 'polypeptide(L)'
;MKLLPIIFALCTALCWGMYGPTIGQAQSPQRLWSPFKPYVFIGIAYLVLAIAGGLIAMKLKGDSFSYSGGHFPPAKWGFLAGCLGALGALFLTSAMMTSKGNAALVMPIVFGGAVSVTAAYSAMRLRGADPKMWIGMVLVLIGVVMVAKFTPHGHAAPAPPNADGGHSAATSHDS
;
A
#
# COMPACT_ATOMS: atom_id res chain seq x y z
N MET A 1 -19.85 -16.46 15.78
CA MET A 1 -18.75 -15.46 15.85
C MET A 1 -18.16 -15.14 14.46
N LYS A 2 -18.98 -14.73 13.48
CA LYS A 2 -18.49 -14.40 12.11
C LYS A 2 -18.24 -12.91 11.87
N LEU A 3 -18.70 -12.04 12.79
CA LEU A 3 -18.64 -10.59 12.62
C LEU A 3 -17.23 -10.02 12.88
N LEU A 4 -16.49 -10.58 13.83
CA LEU A 4 -15.19 -10.05 14.23
C LEU A 4 -14.15 -10.04 13.08
N PRO A 5 -13.98 -11.12 12.29
CA PRO A 5 -13.10 -11.09 11.12
C PRO A 5 -13.57 -10.08 10.05
N ILE A 6 -14.87 -9.88 9.89
CA ILE A 6 -15.44 -8.91 8.95
C ILE A 6 -15.08 -7.49 9.39
N ILE A 7 -15.21 -7.18 10.69
CA ILE A 7 -14.81 -5.87 11.25
C ILE A 7 -13.32 -5.63 10.99
N PHE A 8 -12.45 -6.60 11.29
CA PHE A 8 -11.02 -6.46 11.00
C PHE A 8 -10.72 -6.28 9.50
N ALA A 9 -11.47 -6.97 8.62
CA ALA A 9 -11.33 -6.80 7.18
C ALA A 9 -11.77 -5.40 6.73
N LEU A 10 -12.86 -4.85 7.27
CA LEU A 10 -13.32 -3.49 6.98
C LEU A 10 -12.34 -2.43 7.49
N CYS A 11 -11.81 -2.59 8.70
CA CYS A 11 -10.75 -1.71 9.22
C CYS A 11 -9.50 -1.77 8.34
N THR A 12 -9.13 -2.98 7.88
CA THR A 12 -8.01 -3.16 6.94
C THR A 12 -8.26 -2.43 5.63
N ALA A 13 -9.46 -2.56 5.05
CA ALA A 13 -9.85 -1.85 3.85
C ALA A 13 -9.81 -0.32 4.02
N LEU A 14 -10.23 0.18 5.20
CA LEU A 14 -10.15 1.60 5.53
C LEU A 14 -8.70 2.10 5.61
N CYS A 15 -7.83 1.39 6.34
CA CYS A 15 -6.41 1.74 6.45
C CYS A 15 -5.71 1.77 5.09
N TRP A 16 -5.95 0.75 4.25
CA TRP A 16 -5.38 0.67 2.91
C TRP A 16 -6.02 1.68 1.93
N GLY A 17 -7.29 1.99 2.08
CA GLY A 17 -7.95 3.03 1.30
C GLY A 17 -7.37 4.42 1.58
N MET A 18 -7.09 4.73 2.86
CA MET A 18 -6.47 6.00 3.26
C MET A 18 -4.97 6.07 2.95
N TYR A 19 -4.29 4.93 2.85
CA TYR A 19 -2.87 4.86 2.53
C TYR A 19 -2.51 5.56 1.20
N GLY A 20 -3.35 5.42 0.17
CA GLY A 20 -3.12 6.04 -1.15
C GLY A 20 -3.02 7.57 -1.09
N PRO A 21 -4.05 8.26 -0.59
CA PRO A 21 -4.00 9.70 -0.32
C PRO A 21 -2.82 10.11 0.58
N THR A 22 -2.56 9.38 1.68
CA THR A 22 -1.45 9.73 2.59
C THR A 22 -0.08 9.67 1.90
N ILE A 23 0.16 8.68 1.03
CA ILE A 23 1.38 8.64 0.20
C ILE A 23 1.38 9.71 -0.89
N GLY A 24 0.20 10.03 -1.46
CA GLY A 24 0.03 11.18 -2.35
C GLY A 24 0.55 12.48 -1.74
N GLN A 25 0.30 12.70 -0.46
CA GLN A 25 0.83 13.84 0.28
C GLN A 25 2.34 13.77 0.53
N ALA A 26 2.91 12.58 0.63
CA ALA A 26 4.35 12.37 0.79
C ALA A 26 5.15 12.48 -0.53
N GLN A 27 4.46 12.80 -1.64
CA GLN A 27 5.11 13.03 -2.91
C GLN A 27 6.05 14.21 -2.87
N SER A 28 7.13 14.09 -3.63
CA SER A 28 8.09 15.16 -3.77
C SER A 28 7.52 16.30 -4.62
N PRO A 29 7.35 17.50 -4.07
CA PRO A 29 7.23 18.70 -4.88
C PRO A 29 8.47 18.78 -5.78
N GLN A 30 8.28 19.01 -7.08
CA GLN A 30 9.37 19.25 -8.05
C GLN A 30 10.54 18.24 -8.00
N ARG A 31 10.30 16.96 -7.63
CA ARG A 31 11.33 15.90 -7.51
C ARG A 31 12.50 16.19 -6.54
N LEU A 32 12.32 17.07 -5.55
CA LEU A 32 13.22 17.26 -4.40
C LEU A 32 13.70 15.98 -3.67
N TRP A 33 12.92 14.90 -3.62
CA TRP A 33 13.31 13.61 -3.02
C TRP A 33 12.81 12.39 -3.79
N SER A 34 13.54 11.29 -3.63
CA SER A 34 13.21 10.01 -4.25
C SER A 34 12.06 9.27 -3.53
N PRO A 35 11.45 8.26 -4.17
CA PRO A 35 10.45 7.40 -3.53
C PRO A 35 10.92 6.63 -2.30
N PHE A 36 12.23 6.51 -2.13
CA PHE A 36 12.80 5.80 -1.00
C PHE A 36 12.67 6.57 0.32
N LYS A 37 12.59 7.91 0.29
CA LYS A 37 12.47 8.71 1.51
C LYS A 37 11.19 8.40 2.31
N PRO A 38 9.97 8.45 1.72
CA PRO A 38 8.77 8.00 2.40
C PRO A 38 8.75 6.48 2.63
N TYR A 39 9.33 5.69 1.72
CA TYR A 39 9.40 4.23 1.87
C TYR A 39 10.15 3.78 3.13
N VAL A 40 11.25 4.45 3.50
CA VAL A 40 11.99 4.16 4.74
C VAL A 40 11.10 4.35 5.97
N PHE A 41 10.32 5.42 6.03
CA PHE A 41 9.41 5.67 7.16
C PHE A 41 8.23 4.69 7.20
N ILE A 42 7.75 4.24 6.05
CA ILE A 42 6.78 3.13 5.97
C ILE A 42 7.39 1.85 6.55
N GLY A 43 8.65 1.55 6.22
CA GLY A 43 9.38 0.42 6.79
C GLY A 43 9.55 0.50 8.31
N ILE A 44 9.89 1.68 8.84
CA ILE A 44 9.98 1.92 10.29
C ILE A 44 8.62 1.68 10.95
N ALA A 45 7.53 2.22 10.38
CA ALA A 45 6.20 2.00 10.91
C ALA A 45 5.82 0.51 10.91
N TYR A 46 6.18 -0.23 9.86
CA TYR A 46 5.96 -1.68 9.80
C TYR A 46 6.76 -2.42 10.86
N LEU A 47 8.03 -2.07 11.07
CA LEU A 47 8.86 -2.67 12.11
C LEU A 47 8.22 -2.48 13.50
N VAL A 48 7.84 -1.24 13.82
CA VAL A 48 7.26 -0.89 15.12
C VAL A 48 5.92 -1.60 15.31
N LEU A 49 4.99 -1.46 14.37
CA LEU A 49 3.64 -2.02 14.55
C LEU A 49 3.61 -3.54 14.44
N ALA A 50 4.36 -4.15 13.51
CA ALA A 50 4.35 -5.61 13.35
C ALA A 50 5.02 -6.30 14.55
N ILE A 51 6.17 -5.79 15.01
CA ILE A 51 6.88 -6.40 16.14
C ILE A 51 6.17 -6.06 17.46
N ALA A 52 6.01 -4.78 17.79
CA ALA A 52 5.42 -4.40 19.08
C ALA A 52 3.96 -4.86 19.18
N GLY A 53 3.16 -4.63 18.14
CA GLY A 53 1.75 -5.06 18.11
C GLY A 53 1.61 -6.58 18.17
N GLY A 54 2.45 -7.31 17.43
CA GLY A 54 2.47 -8.78 17.45
C GLY A 54 2.81 -9.33 18.84
N LEU A 55 3.89 -8.83 19.47
CA LEU A 55 4.31 -9.28 20.80
C LEU A 55 3.28 -8.94 21.88
N ILE A 56 2.65 -7.76 21.83
CA ILE A 56 1.56 -7.38 22.74
C ILE A 56 0.38 -8.34 22.55
N ALA A 57 -0.02 -8.62 21.31
CA ALA A 57 -1.13 -9.52 21.02
C ALA A 57 -0.85 -10.96 21.51
N MET A 58 0.38 -11.46 21.34
CA MET A 58 0.79 -12.76 21.88
C MET A 58 0.68 -12.78 23.41
N LYS A 59 1.17 -11.73 24.08
CA LYS A 59 1.06 -11.60 25.54
C LYS A 59 -0.39 -11.58 26.02
N LEU A 60 -1.27 -10.82 25.36
CA LEU A 60 -2.68 -10.73 25.72
C LEU A 60 -3.44 -12.04 25.48
N LYS A 61 -3.00 -12.85 24.51
CA LYS A 61 -3.59 -14.17 24.21
C LYS A 61 -2.96 -15.32 24.98
N GLY A 62 -1.92 -15.07 25.79
CA GLY A 62 -1.22 -16.10 26.55
C GLY A 62 -0.38 -17.05 25.69
N ASP A 63 0.08 -16.61 24.52
CA ASP A 63 0.88 -17.43 23.61
C ASP A 63 2.35 -17.54 24.04
N SER A 64 3.03 -18.59 23.59
CA SER A 64 4.45 -18.81 23.90
C SER A 64 5.34 -17.96 22.98
N PHE A 65 6.40 -17.38 23.53
CA PHE A 65 7.44 -16.71 22.74
C PHE A 65 8.50 -17.69 22.19
N SER A 66 8.24 -19.00 22.29
CA SER A 66 9.12 -20.03 21.75
C SER A 66 8.84 -20.25 20.27
N TYR A 67 9.88 -20.18 19.45
CA TYR A 67 9.82 -20.44 18.00
C TYR A 67 10.60 -21.70 17.58
N SER A 68 10.92 -22.58 18.52
CA SER A 68 11.63 -23.83 18.27
C SER A 68 10.68 -25.01 18.05
N GLY A 69 11.17 -26.06 17.37
CA GLY A 69 10.41 -27.29 17.13
C GLY A 69 9.09 -27.05 16.37
N GLY A 70 7.97 -27.47 16.96
CA GLY A 70 6.63 -27.32 16.39
C GLY A 70 6.16 -25.86 16.18
N HIS A 71 6.85 -24.89 16.80
CA HIS A 71 6.56 -23.45 16.68
C HIS A 71 7.40 -22.73 15.62
N PHE A 72 8.22 -23.46 14.86
CA PHE A 72 8.99 -22.90 13.74
C PHE A 72 8.16 -22.51 12.50
N PRO A 73 7.05 -23.19 12.14
CA PRO A 73 6.26 -22.82 10.96
C PRO A 73 5.71 -21.37 11.01
N PRO A 74 5.18 -20.86 12.15
CA PRO A 74 4.83 -19.44 12.28
C PRO A 74 5.99 -18.49 11.95
N ALA A 75 7.20 -18.77 12.43
CA ALA A 75 8.38 -17.95 12.13
C ALA A 75 8.73 -17.99 10.64
N LYS A 76 8.80 -19.19 10.04
CA LYS A 76 9.15 -19.37 8.62
C LYS A 76 8.13 -18.70 7.68
N TRP A 77 6.84 -19.01 7.84
CA TRP A 77 5.80 -18.48 6.97
C TRP A 77 5.50 -17.01 7.25
N GLY A 78 5.59 -16.58 8.51
CA GLY A 78 5.49 -15.17 8.88
C GLY A 78 6.60 -14.34 8.25
N PHE A 79 7.84 -14.81 8.29
CA PHE A 79 8.96 -14.13 7.64
C PHE A 79 8.79 -14.04 6.12
N LEU A 80 8.44 -15.15 5.46
CA LEU A 80 8.22 -15.15 4.01
C LEU A 80 7.06 -14.23 3.60
N ALA A 81 5.96 -14.24 4.35
CA ALA A 81 4.85 -13.32 4.15
C ALA A 81 5.29 -11.86 4.35
N GLY A 82 6.12 -11.59 5.36
CA GLY A 82 6.73 -10.28 5.60
C GLY A 82 7.59 -9.81 4.43
N CYS A 83 8.43 -10.68 3.86
CA CYS A 83 9.22 -10.35 2.66
C CYS A 83 8.34 -10.00 1.46
N LEU A 84 7.30 -10.80 1.19
CA LEU A 84 6.35 -10.51 0.11
C LEU A 84 5.60 -9.18 0.34
N GLY A 85 5.21 -8.90 1.59
CA GLY A 85 4.57 -7.64 1.97
C GLY A 85 5.49 -6.43 1.78
N ALA A 86 6.75 -6.53 2.21
CA ALA A 86 7.75 -5.46 2.04
C ALA A 86 8.05 -5.19 0.56
N LEU A 87 8.24 -6.24 -0.24
CA LEU A 87 8.41 -6.09 -1.70
C LEU A 87 7.17 -5.47 -2.35
N GLY A 88 5.97 -5.90 -1.96
CA GLY A 88 4.72 -5.31 -2.42
C GLY A 88 4.61 -3.82 -2.08
N ALA A 89 4.97 -3.42 -0.85
CA ALA A 89 4.99 -2.01 -0.43
C ALA A 89 6.01 -1.17 -1.21
N LEU A 90 7.17 -1.75 -1.57
CA LEU A 90 8.15 -1.11 -2.44
C LEU A 90 7.55 -0.81 -3.82
N PHE A 91 6.98 -1.83 -4.47
CA PHE A 91 6.37 -1.65 -5.80
C PHE A 91 5.20 -0.67 -5.76
N LEU A 92 4.35 -0.74 -4.73
CA LEU A 92 3.23 0.17 -4.55
C LEU A 92 3.69 1.62 -4.38
N THR A 93 4.67 1.86 -3.51
CA THR A 93 5.22 3.21 -3.26
C THR A 93 5.85 3.77 -4.54
N SER A 94 6.64 2.95 -5.25
CA SER A 94 7.22 3.35 -6.54
C SER A 94 6.15 3.65 -7.60
N ALA A 95 5.11 2.82 -7.71
CA ALA A 95 4.01 3.02 -8.67
C ALA A 95 3.25 4.32 -8.37
N MET A 96 2.93 4.56 -7.09
CA MET A 96 2.27 5.80 -6.64
C MET A 96 3.10 7.04 -6.96
N MET A 97 4.43 6.96 -6.83
CA MET A 97 5.30 8.11 -7.06
C MET A 97 5.60 8.35 -8.54
N THR A 98 5.66 7.30 -9.36
CA THR A 98 5.71 7.43 -10.82
C THR A 98 4.39 7.95 -11.41
N SER A 99 3.25 7.61 -10.79
CA SER A 99 1.92 8.05 -11.24
C SER A 99 1.50 9.45 -10.76
N LYS A 100 2.43 10.24 -10.17
CA LYS A 100 2.12 11.54 -9.55
C LYS A 100 0.98 11.48 -8.51
N GLY A 101 0.86 10.35 -7.80
CA GLY A 101 0.03 10.26 -6.61
C GLY A 101 -1.39 9.86 -6.96
N ASN A 102 -1.60 9.38 -8.18
CA ASN A 102 -2.89 8.92 -8.66
C ASN A 102 -3.29 7.60 -7.97
N ALA A 103 -3.73 7.70 -6.73
CA ALA A 103 -4.24 6.59 -5.92
C ALA A 103 -5.46 5.95 -6.58
N ALA A 104 -6.28 6.75 -7.26
CA ALA A 104 -7.47 6.30 -7.97
C ALA A 104 -7.15 5.29 -9.10
N LEU A 105 -6.00 5.42 -9.74
CA LEU A 105 -5.53 4.47 -10.76
C LEU A 105 -4.81 3.27 -10.14
N VAL A 106 -3.88 3.51 -9.20
CA VAL A 106 -2.98 2.46 -8.71
C VAL A 106 -3.70 1.50 -7.75
N MET A 107 -4.56 2.01 -6.87
CA MET A 107 -5.17 1.17 -5.82
C MET A 107 -6.11 0.09 -6.35
N PRO A 108 -7.02 0.37 -7.30
CA PRO A 108 -7.88 -0.68 -7.86
C PRO A 108 -7.08 -1.77 -8.56
N ILE A 109 -6.01 -1.42 -9.28
CA ILE A 109 -5.14 -2.39 -9.97
C ILE A 109 -4.46 -3.31 -8.96
N VAL A 110 -3.87 -2.76 -7.90
CA VAL A 110 -3.13 -3.54 -6.89
C VAL A 110 -4.07 -4.46 -6.12
N PHE A 111 -5.18 -3.93 -5.58
CA PHE A 111 -6.08 -4.74 -4.76
C PHE A 111 -6.91 -5.72 -5.58
N GLY A 112 -7.42 -5.31 -6.74
CA GLY A 112 -8.15 -6.21 -7.64
C GLY A 112 -7.24 -7.30 -8.24
N GLY A 113 -6.00 -6.94 -8.57
CA GLY A 113 -4.96 -7.89 -8.98
C GLY A 113 -4.64 -8.91 -7.89
N ALA A 114 -4.45 -8.47 -6.64
CA ALA A 114 -4.15 -9.35 -5.51
C ALA A 114 -5.26 -10.39 -5.27
N VAL A 115 -6.53 -9.97 -5.33
CA VAL A 115 -7.69 -10.88 -5.23
C VAL A 115 -7.67 -11.91 -6.37
N SER A 116 -7.39 -11.45 -7.60
CA SER A 116 -7.35 -12.31 -8.79
C SER A 116 -6.22 -13.35 -8.71
N VAL A 117 -5.02 -12.95 -8.27
CA VAL A 117 -3.88 -13.85 -8.08
C VAL A 117 -4.19 -14.92 -7.03
N THR A 118 -4.83 -14.54 -5.92
CA THR A 118 -5.21 -15.48 -4.85
C THR A 118 -6.26 -16.47 -5.33
N ALA A 119 -7.25 -16.01 -6.09
CA ALA A 119 -8.27 -16.88 -6.68
C ALA A 119 -7.67 -17.88 -7.68
N ALA A 120 -6.81 -17.41 -8.58
CA ALA A 120 -6.10 -18.27 -9.54
C ALA A 120 -5.22 -19.31 -8.84
N TYR A 121 -4.46 -18.89 -7.82
CA TYR A 121 -3.65 -19.82 -7.02
C TYR A 121 -4.51 -20.92 -6.37
N SER A 122 -5.64 -20.53 -5.79
CA SER A 122 -6.57 -21.46 -5.15
C SER A 122 -7.19 -22.44 -6.15
N ALA A 123 -7.59 -21.94 -7.32
CA ALA A 123 -8.15 -22.74 -8.41
C ALA A 123 -7.16 -23.81 -8.92
N MET A 124 -5.90 -23.43 -9.10
CA MET A 124 -4.83 -24.35 -9.53
C MET A 124 -4.54 -25.41 -8.48
N ARG A 125 -4.54 -25.04 -7.18
CA ARG A 125 -4.16 -25.94 -6.10
C ARG A 125 -5.27 -26.92 -5.71
N LEU A 126 -6.54 -26.52 -5.81
CA LEU A 126 -7.68 -27.33 -5.37
C LEU A 126 -8.36 -28.11 -6.52
N ARG A 127 -7.94 -27.92 -7.79
CA ARG A 127 -8.45 -28.63 -8.99
C ARG A 127 -9.98 -28.79 -9.05
N GLY A 128 -10.72 -27.74 -8.64
CA GLY A 128 -12.17 -27.77 -8.51
C GLY A 128 -12.80 -26.37 -8.41
N ALA A 129 -12.42 -25.46 -9.29
CA ALA A 129 -12.99 -24.11 -9.31
C ALA A 129 -14.46 -24.12 -9.75
N ASP A 130 -15.38 -23.68 -8.88
CA ASP A 130 -16.77 -23.42 -9.29
C ASP A 130 -16.76 -22.36 -10.41
N PRO A 131 -17.43 -22.59 -11.55
CA PRO A 131 -17.54 -21.62 -12.64
C PRO A 131 -17.90 -20.19 -12.20
N LYS A 132 -18.66 -20.03 -11.11
CA LYS A 132 -19.02 -18.72 -10.53
C LYS A 132 -17.82 -17.91 -10.05
N MET A 133 -16.74 -18.56 -9.64
CA MET A 133 -15.50 -17.89 -9.23
C MET A 133 -14.92 -17.09 -10.41
N TRP A 134 -14.92 -17.66 -11.61
CA TRP A 134 -14.44 -16.99 -12.82
C TRP A 134 -15.32 -15.80 -13.20
N ILE A 135 -16.64 -15.93 -13.04
CA ILE A 135 -17.58 -14.80 -13.20
C ILE A 135 -17.23 -13.69 -12.22
N GLY A 136 -16.99 -14.02 -10.95
CA GLY A 136 -16.54 -13.07 -9.94
C GLY A 136 -15.24 -12.36 -10.32
N MET A 137 -14.25 -13.08 -10.86
CA MET A 137 -12.99 -12.49 -11.33
C MET A 137 -13.21 -11.51 -12.48
N VAL A 138 -14.07 -11.84 -13.44
CA VAL A 138 -14.42 -10.93 -14.54
C VAL A 138 -15.10 -9.67 -13.99
N LEU A 139 -16.02 -9.80 -13.04
CA LEU A 139 -16.67 -8.66 -12.40
C LEU A 139 -15.70 -7.79 -11.60
N VAL A 140 -14.73 -8.39 -10.89
CA VAL A 140 -13.65 -7.64 -10.24
C VAL A 140 -12.86 -6.84 -11.28
N LEU A 141 -12.48 -7.47 -12.39
CA LEU A 141 -11.72 -6.80 -13.45
C LEU A 141 -12.48 -5.63 -14.06
N ILE A 142 -13.78 -5.81 -14.35
CA ILE A 142 -14.66 -4.73 -14.81
C ILE A 142 -14.74 -3.62 -13.76
N GLY A 143 -14.97 -3.97 -12.49
CA GLY A 143 -15.06 -3.02 -11.40
C GLY A 143 -13.77 -2.20 -11.23
N VAL A 144 -12.61 -2.85 -11.29
CA VAL A 144 -11.30 -2.19 -11.24
C VAL A 144 -11.14 -1.18 -12.38
N VAL A 145 -11.45 -1.58 -13.62
CA VAL A 145 -11.36 -0.69 -14.79
C VAL A 145 -12.32 0.49 -14.66
N MET A 146 -13.57 0.23 -14.23
CA MET A 146 -14.56 1.28 -14.02
C MET A 146 -14.12 2.27 -12.93
N VAL A 147 -13.68 1.78 -11.77
CA VAL A 147 -13.20 2.65 -10.67
C VAL A 147 -11.99 3.45 -11.15
N ALA A 148 -11.00 2.82 -11.78
CA ALA A 148 -9.82 3.53 -12.27
C ALA A 148 -10.16 4.60 -13.33
N LYS A 149 -11.15 4.35 -14.19
CA LYS A 149 -11.54 5.29 -15.26
C LYS A 149 -12.46 6.41 -14.79
N PHE A 150 -13.40 6.11 -13.90
CA PHE A 150 -14.47 7.04 -13.51
C PHE A 150 -14.27 7.71 -12.15
N THR A 151 -13.27 7.30 -11.35
CA THR A 151 -12.94 8.03 -10.12
C THR A 151 -12.42 9.43 -10.49
N PRO A 152 -13.00 10.51 -9.93
CA PRO A 152 -12.54 11.86 -10.19
C PRO A 152 -11.09 12.01 -9.74
N HIS A 153 -10.23 12.35 -10.70
CA HIS A 153 -8.84 12.66 -10.43
C HIS A 153 -8.80 14.09 -9.90
N GLY A 154 -8.69 14.23 -8.58
CA GLY A 154 -8.46 15.53 -7.97
C GLY A 154 -7.26 16.17 -8.64
N HIS A 155 -7.50 17.26 -9.37
CA HIS A 155 -6.44 18.13 -9.85
C HIS A 155 -5.66 18.51 -8.60
N ALA A 156 -4.36 18.19 -8.54
CA ALA A 156 -3.47 18.86 -7.63
C ALA A 156 -3.78 20.36 -7.74
N ALA A 157 -4.11 20.98 -6.60
CA ALA A 157 -4.46 22.39 -6.56
C ALA A 157 -3.43 23.19 -7.39
N PRO A 158 -3.86 24.16 -8.22
CA PRO A 158 -2.94 25.00 -8.97
C PRO A 158 -1.88 25.55 -8.01
N ALA A 159 -0.61 25.42 -8.39
CA ALA A 159 0.47 26.08 -7.67
C ALA A 159 0.09 27.57 -7.50
N PRO A 160 0.27 28.17 -6.32
CA PRO A 160 0.04 29.60 -6.16
C PRO A 160 0.90 30.35 -7.19
N PRO A 161 0.35 31.37 -7.88
CA PRO A 161 1.08 32.12 -8.89
C PRO A 161 2.38 32.68 -8.30
N ASN A 162 3.44 32.60 -9.10
CA ASN A 162 4.76 33.16 -8.86
C ASN A 162 4.71 34.46 -8.05
N ALA A 163 5.36 34.45 -6.88
CA ALA A 163 5.87 35.68 -6.29
C ALA A 163 7.16 36.07 -7.05
N ASP A 164 6.98 36.57 -8.28
CA ASP A 164 7.98 37.44 -8.88
C ASP A 164 7.98 38.75 -8.08
N GLY A 165 8.99 38.90 -7.23
CA GLY A 165 9.13 40.01 -6.32
C GLY A 165 10.58 40.20 -5.88
N GLY A 166 11.44 40.62 -6.81
CA GLY A 166 12.61 41.44 -6.48
C GLY A 166 13.95 40.73 -6.33
N HIS A 167 14.58 40.37 -7.44
CA HIS A 167 16.04 40.55 -7.54
C HIS A 167 16.47 40.84 -8.99
N SER A 168 16.50 42.12 -9.34
CA SER A 168 17.28 42.63 -10.45
C SER A 168 17.77 44.03 -10.09
N ALA A 169 19.06 44.10 -9.76
CA ALA A 169 20.00 45.23 -9.81
C ALA A 169 21.01 45.03 -8.67
N ALA A 170 22.32 45.09 -8.83
CA ALA A 170 23.19 45.18 -9.98
C ALA A 170 24.60 44.81 -9.47
N THR A 171 25.38 44.11 -10.27
CA THR A 171 26.84 44.03 -10.15
C THR A 171 27.46 45.39 -10.49
N SER A 172 28.34 45.92 -9.64
CA SER A 172 29.56 46.63 -10.07
C SER A 172 30.45 47.03 -8.88
N HIS A 173 31.72 46.61 -8.95
CA HIS A 173 32.94 47.35 -8.61
C HIS A 173 32.92 48.31 -7.41
N ASP A 174 33.81 48.08 -6.43
CA ASP A 174 34.98 48.95 -6.30
C ASP A 174 36.11 48.33 -5.47
N SER A 175 37.31 48.46 -6.06
CA SER A 175 38.67 48.66 -5.52
C SER A 175 39.00 48.29 -4.07
#